data_AF-A0A435YZC2-F1
#
_entry.id   AF-A0A435YZC2-F1
#
_cell.length_a   1.000
_cell.length_b   1.000
_cell.length_c   1.000
_cell.angle_alpha   90.00
_cell.angle_beta   90.00
_cell.angle_gamma   90.00
#
_symmetry.space_group_name_H-M   'P 1'
#
loop_
_entity.id
_entity.type
_entity.pdbx_description
1 polymer ?
#
loop_
_entity_poly.entity_id
_entity_poly.type
_entity_poly.pdbx_seq_one_letter_code
_entity_poly.pdbx_strand_id
1 'polypeptide(L)'
;EYVVPLPVFKDAKGKTKIAAQSEIVALSDKTFLMLARDSGNGQGLKGDTSLVRQIFVVDVSAATDIAGGAFDAADKPLAPKGVLDPSVMPAKLTPFIDINDKGELGRFGLHNGAPNDKNNLSEKWEAMSVVSVLDPKLPDDYFLFVANDNDFLAQDGFQVGAPYKAEDGADVDTMFLVYQVTLPGLAGK
;
A
#
# COMPACT_ATOMS: atom_id res chain seq x y z
N GLU A 1 -7.93 19.27 7.13
CA GLU A 1 -7.51 18.01 7.79
C GLU A 1 -8.67 17.04 7.69
N TYR A 2 -8.43 15.79 7.28
CA TYR A 2 -9.49 14.81 7.05
C TYR A 2 -9.17 13.49 7.75
N VAL A 3 -10.21 12.79 8.18
CA VAL A 3 -10.07 11.49 8.85
C VAL A 3 -10.09 10.37 7.82
N VAL A 4 -9.05 9.55 7.79
CA VAL A 4 -8.96 8.39 6.90
C VAL A 4 -9.13 7.12 7.74
N PRO A 5 -10.17 6.30 7.52
CA PRO A 5 -10.32 5.05 8.23
C PRO A 5 -9.29 4.05 7.72
N LEU A 6 -8.67 3.28 8.61
CA LEU A 6 -7.64 2.32 8.23
C LEU A 6 -8.27 0.98 7.81
N PRO A 7 -7.81 0.35 6.70
CA PRO A 7 -8.30 -0.97 6.30
C PRO A 7 -8.04 -2.01 7.39
N VAL A 8 -9.00 -2.93 7.57
CA VAL A 8 -8.88 -4.04 8.51
C VAL A 8 -8.99 -5.37 7.80
N PHE A 9 -8.32 -6.38 8.33
CA PHE A 9 -8.36 -7.75 7.82
C PHE A 9 -8.42 -8.75 8.98
N LYS A 10 -8.69 -10.01 8.66
CA LYS A 10 -8.72 -11.11 9.62
C LYS A 10 -7.42 -11.90 9.49
N ASP A 11 -6.72 -12.13 10.61
CA ASP A 11 -5.59 -13.05 10.61
C ASP A 11 -6.05 -14.52 10.56
N ALA A 12 -5.11 -15.46 10.45
CA ALA A 12 -5.39 -16.90 10.42
C ALA A 12 -6.14 -17.42 11.68
N LYS A 13 -6.15 -16.66 12.77
CA LYS A 13 -6.89 -16.97 14.02
C LYS A 13 -8.24 -16.26 14.08
N GLY A 14 -8.65 -15.55 13.04
CA GLY A 14 -9.90 -14.78 12.97
C GLY A 14 -9.86 -13.45 13.74
N LYS A 15 -8.70 -13.03 14.24
CA LYS A 15 -8.56 -11.74 14.94
C LYS A 15 -8.54 -10.60 13.92
N THR A 16 -9.31 -9.55 14.20
CA THR A 16 -9.23 -8.31 13.41
C THR A 16 -7.90 -7.63 13.65
N LYS A 17 -7.18 -7.35 12.57
CA LYS A 17 -5.97 -6.54 12.54
C LYS A 17 -6.17 -5.35 11.61
N ILE A 18 -5.38 -4.31 11.84
CA ILE A 18 -5.32 -3.11 11.00
C ILE A 18 -4.17 -3.34 10.00
N ALA A 19 -4.42 -3.10 8.72
CA ALA A 19 -3.37 -3.08 7.71
C ALA A 19 -2.52 -1.81 7.90
N ALA A 20 -1.21 -1.91 7.79
CA ALA A 20 -0.31 -0.77 7.87
C ALA A 20 -0.34 0.03 6.56
N GLN A 21 -0.33 1.36 6.63
CA GLN A 21 -0.26 2.26 5.49
C GLN A 21 1.21 2.45 5.13
N SER A 22 1.59 2.08 3.91
CA SER A 22 2.99 2.10 3.49
C SER A 22 3.33 3.28 2.59
N GLU A 23 2.36 3.79 1.82
CA GLU A 23 2.60 4.88 0.88
C GLU A 23 1.28 5.59 0.52
N ILE A 24 1.36 6.87 0.18
CA ILE A 24 0.28 7.66 -0.40
C ILE A 24 0.73 8.43 -1.65
N VAL A 25 -0.13 8.47 -2.68
CA VAL A 25 0.13 9.29 -3.88
C VAL A 25 -1.07 10.20 -4.14
N ALA A 26 -0.85 11.50 -4.07
CA ALA A 26 -1.88 12.48 -4.39
C ALA A 26 -2.29 12.37 -5.87
N LEU A 27 -3.59 12.25 -6.12
CA LEU A 27 -4.18 12.31 -7.46
C LEU A 27 -4.83 13.67 -7.72
N SER A 28 -5.41 14.25 -6.67
CA SER A 28 -6.04 15.57 -6.72
C SER A 28 -5.97 16.23 -5.34
N ASP A 29 -6.63 17.37 -5.18
CA ASP A 29 -6.84 18.04 -3.91
C ASP A 29 -7.85 17.30 -3.00
N LYS A 30 -8.58 16.33 -3.53
CA LYS A 30 -9.62 15.55 -2.82
C LYS A 30 -9.46 14.04 -2.91
N THR A 31 -8.51 13.54 -3.70
CA THR A 31 -8.31 12.11 -3.91
C THR A 31 -6.84 11.74 -3.91
N PHE A 32 -6.52 10.58 -3.35
CA PHE A 32 -5.17 10.03 -3.36
C PHE A 32 -5.21 8.50 -3.32
N LEU A 33 -4.15 7.86 -3.80
CA LEU A 33 -3.93 6.43 -3.63
C LEU A 33 -3.31 6.17 -2.26
N MET A 34 -3.70 5.07 -1.61
CA MET A 34 -3.10 4.61 -0.37
C MET A 34 -2.79 3.12 -0.48
N LEU A 35 -1.53 2.76 -0.32
CA LEU A 35 -1.09 1.37 -0.24
C LEU A 35 -1.15 0.90 1.20
N ALA A 36 -1.90 -0.17 1.44
CA ALA A 36 -1.98 -0.81 2.75
C ALA A 36 -1.65 -2.30 2.66
N ARG A 37 -0.93 -2.81 3.65
CA ARG A 37 -0.49 -4.22 3.69
C ARG A 37 -0.49 -4.79 5.11
N ASP A 38 -0.48 -6.11 5.22
CA ASP A 38 -0.10 -6.78 6.45
C ASP A 38 1.42 -6.82 6.62
N SER A 39 1.88 -7.47 7.69
CA SER A 39 3.29 -7.56 8.04
C SER A 39 3.65 -8.96 8.52
N GLY A 40 4.90 -9.34 8.33
CA GLY A 40 5.48 -10.62 8.71
C GLY A 40 5.37 -11.72 7.66
N ASN A 41 4.91 -11.41 6.44
CA ASN A 41 4.62 -12.39 5.39
C ASN A 41 5.26 -12.01 4.05
N GLY A 42 5.93 -12.96 3.39
CA GLY A 42 6.52 -12.80 2.06
C GLY A 42 7.96 -13.29 1.99
N GLN A 43 8.60 -13.11 0.83
CA GLN A 43 10.01 -13.46 0.67
C GLN A 43 10.89 -12.73 1.70
N GLY A 44 11.82 -13.49 2.31
CA GLY A 44 12.73 -13.00 3.34
C GLY A 44 12.17 -13.05 4.77
N LEU A 45 10.89 -13.41 4.93
CA LEU A 45 10.20 -13.51 6.20
C LEU A 45 9.83 -14.97 6.54
N LYS A 46 9.45 -15.22 7.80
CA LYS A 46 9.00 -16.55 8.23
C LYS A 46 7.59 -16.91 7.74
N GLY A 47 6.70 -15.93 7.70
CA GLY A 47 5.38 -16.10 7.08
C GLY A 47 5.51 -16.01 5.56
N ASP A 48 4.72 -16.80 4.84
CA ASP A 48 4.79 -16.86 3.37
C ASP A 48 3.69 -16.05 2.69
N THR A 49 2.50 -16.01 3.27
CA THR A 49 1.28 -15.55 2.59
C THR A 49 0.80 -14.24 3.19
N SER A 50 0.91 -13.15 2.42
CA SER A 50 0.26 -11.88 2.76
C SER A 50 -1.25 -12.03 2.65
N LEU A 51 -1.99 -11.61 3.68
CA LEU A 51 -3.46 -11.64 3.70
C LEU A 51 -4.08 -10.38 3.12
N VAL A 52 -3.32 -9.29 3.08
CA VAL A 52 -3.74 -8.04 2.45
C VAL A 52 -2.50 -7.29 1.95
N ARG A 53 -2.51 -6.94 0.67
CA ARG A 53 -1.58 -6.00 0.04
C ARG A 53 -2.36 -5.29 -1.05
N GLN A 54 -2.89 -4.12 -0.72
CA GLN A 54 -3.96 -3.50 -1.51
C GLN A 54 -3.78 -1.99 -1.62
N ILE A 55 -4.02 -1.49 -2.82
CA ILE A 55 -4.10 -0.07 -3.12
C ILE A 55 -5.58 0.33 -3.06
N PHE A 56 -5.85 1.41 -2.34
CA PHE A 56 -7.16 2.03 -2.24
C PHE A 56 -7.14 3.40 -2.89
N VAL A 57 -8.24 3.78 -3.56
CA VAL A 57 -8.54 5.20 -3.79
C VAL A 57 -9.19 5.74 -2.53
N VAL A 58 -8.57 6.75 -1.93
CA VAL A 58 -9.12 7.51 -0.82
C VAL A 58 -9.73 8.80 -1.36
N ASP A 59 -10.99 9.04 -1.04
CA ASP A 59 -11.75 10.21 -1.46
C ASP A 59 -12.25 10.99 -0.23
N VAL A 60 -11.81 12.24 -0.12
CA VAL A 60 -12.17 13.16 0.97
C VAL A 60 -13.21 14.20 0.54
N SER A 61 -13.77 14.12 -0.67
CA SER A 61 -14.71 15.12 -1.20
C SER A 61 -15.98 15.30 -0.35
N ALA A 62 -16.46 14.22 0.26
CA ALA A 62 -17.62 14.23 1.18
C ALA A 62 -17.21 14.13 2.66
N ALA A 63 -15.91 14.10 2.97
CA ALA A 63 -15.42 13.98 4.34
C ALA A 63 -15.51 15.32 5.08
N THR A 64 -15.71 15.27 6.40
CA THR A 64 -15.69 16.47 7.24
C THR A 64 -14.26 16.99 7.33
N ASP A 65 -14.04 18.24 6.91
CA ASP A 65 -12.78 18.95 7.19
C ASP A 65 -12.77 19.38 8.66
N ILE A 66 -11.82 18.84 9.43
CA ILE A 66 -11.69 19.10 10.86
C ILE A 66 -10.59 20.13 11.19
N ALA A 67 -9.85 20.63 10.19
CA ALA A 67 -8.75 21.56 10.44
C ALA A 67 -9.23 22.87 11.08
N GLY A 68 -8.52 23.32 12.12
CA GLY A 68 -8.90 24.52 12.87
C GLY A 68 -10.20 24.34 13.65
N GLY A 69 -10.68 23.10 13.76
CA GLY A 69 -11.95 22.76 14.38
C GLY A 69 -11.81 22.44 15.87
N ALA A 70 -12.92 22.00 16.44
CA ALA A 70 -12.96 21.65 17.87
C ALA A 70 -12.07 20.45 18.23
N PHE A 71 -11.69 19.61 17.26
CA PHE A 71 -10.86 18.42 17.48
C PHE A 71 -9.36 18.74 17.64
N ASP A 72 -8.94 19.98 17.37
CA ASP A 72 -7.57 20.45 17.62
C ASP A 72 -7.34 20.72 19.12
N ALA A 73 -8.41 20.76 19.93
CA ALA A 73 -8.34 20.97 21.36
C ALA A 73 -7.86 19.70 22.10
N ALA A 74 -6.93 19.87 23.04
CA ALA A 74 -6.32 18.76 23.78
C ALA A 74 -7.30 17.90 24.59
N ASP A 75 -8.47 18.46 24.94
CA ASP A 75 -9.52 17.80 25.73
C ASP A 75 -10.66 17.21 24.88
N LYS A 76 -10.60 17.35 23.54
CA LYS A 76 -11.61 16.82 22.62
C LYS A 76 -11.00 15.81 21.63
N PRO A 77 -10.75 14.57 22.06
CA PRO A 77 -10.23 13.54 21.15
C PRO A 77 -11.24 13.25 20.03
N LEU A 78 -10.73 13.11 18.81
CA LEU A 78 -11.51 12.78 17.61
C LEU A 78 -12.16 11.39 17.65
N ALA A 79 -11.48 10.41 18.26
CA ALA A 79 -11.95 9.03 18.33
C ALA A 79 -11.75 8.43 19.74
N PRO A 80 -12.51 8.89 20.75
CA PRO A 80 -12.37 8.39 22.12
C PRO A 80 -12.59 6.87 22.16
N LYS A 81 -11.64 6.14 22.75
CA LYS A 81 -11.62 4.66 22.81
C LYS A 81 -11.64 3.99 21.42
N GLY A 82 -11.17 4.68 20.38
CA GLY A 82 -11.14 4.19 19.01
C GLY A 82 -12.48 4.26 18.27
N VAL A 83 -13.49 4.93 18.84
CA VAL A 83 -14.78 5.17 18.19
C VAL A 83 -14.80 6.60 17.67
N LEU A 84 -14.88 6.77 16.35
CA LEU A 84 -14.94 8.08 15.70
C LEU A 84 -16.16 8.87 16.20
N ASP A 85 -15.96 10.17 16.49
CA ASP A 85 -17.06 11.07 16.83
C ASP A 85 -18.14 11.05 15.72
N PRO A 86 -19.42 10.83 16.05
CA PRO A 86 -20.48 10.65 15.06
C PRO A 86 -20.77 11.91 14.23
N SER A 87 -20.27 13.07 14.62
CA SER A 87 -20.36 14.31 13.83
C SER A 87 -19.36 14.38 12.67
N VAL A 88 -18.38 13.46 12.64
CA VAL A 88 -17.32 13.43 11.62
C VAL A 88 -17.62 12.37 10.58
N MET A 89 -17.75 12.81 9.33
CA MET A 89 -17.79 11.91 8.17
C MET A 89 -16.34 11.57 7.77
N PRO A 90 -15.90 10.31 7.87
CA PRO A 90 -14.57 9.92 7.42
C PRO A 90 -14.47 9.88 5.89
N ALA A 91 -13.23 9.88 5.39
CA ALA A 91 -12.93 9.65 3.98
C ALA A 91 -13.48 8.31 3.51
N LYS A 92 -13.89 8.26 2.24
CA LYS A 92 -14.32 7.02 1.59
C LYS A 92 -13.10 6.28 1.07
N LEU A 93 -13.01 4.99 1.40
CA LEU A 93 -12.01 4.08 0.84
C LEU A 93 -12.67 3.19 -0.20
N THR A 94 -12.11 3.18 -1.40
CA THR A 94 -12.53 2.29 -2.49
C THR A 94 -11.37 1.35 -2.83
N PRO A 95 -11.51 0.02 -2.67
CA PRO A 95 -10.54 -0.95 -3.17
C PRO A 95 -10.23 -0.71 -4.65
N PHE A 96 -8.95 -0.66 -5.02
CA PHE A 96 -8.52 -0.37 -6.37
C PHE A 96 -7.71 -1.52 -7.00
N ILE A 97 -6.55 -1.84 -6.43
CA ILE A 97 -5.68 -2.94 -6.92
C ILE A 97 -5.39 -3.87 -5.75
N ASP A 98 -5.73 -5.14 -5.91
CA ASP A 98 -5.22 -6.22 -5.07
C ASP A 98 -3.88 -6.70 -5.64
N ILE A 99 -2.78 -6.38 -4.96
CA ILE A 99 -1.44 -6.79 -5.39
C ILE A 99 -1.26 -8.31 -5.23
N ASN A 100 -2.06 -8.94 -4.36
CA ASN A 100 -2.03 -10.38 -4.15
C ASN A 100 -2.87 -11.17 -5.19
N ASP A 101 -3.41 -10.51 -6.23
CA ASP A 101 -4.20 -11.20 -7.24
C ASP A 101 -3.38 -12.30 -7.93
N LYS A 102 -3.82 -13.54 -7.71
CA LYS A 102 -3.11 -14.73 -8.19
C LYS A 102 -3.06 -14.81 -9.72
N GLY A 103 -4.10 -14.31 -10.41
CA GLY A 103 -4.16 -14.31 -11.87
C GLY A 103 -3.11 -13.37 -12.45
N GLU A 104 -3.05 -12.15 -11.92
CA GLU A 104 -2.11 -11.13 -12.37
C GLU A 104 -0.66 -11.50 -12.07
N LEU A 105 -0.37 -11.98 -10.85
CA LEU A 105 0.98 -12.43 -10.48
C LEU A 105 1.44 -13.62 -11.34
N GLY A 106 0.53 -14.57 -11.59
CA GLY A 106 0.81 -15.77 -12.37
C GLY A 106 1.24 -15.50 -13.81
N ARG A 107 0.84 -14.36 -14.40
CA ARG A 107 1.29 -13.93 -15.75
C ARG A 107 2.80 -13.73 -15.84
N PHE A 108 3.45 -13.46 -14.71
CA PHE A 108 4.89 -13.20 -14.60
C PHE A 108 5.64 -14.29 -13.81
N GLY A 109 4.97 -15.39 -13.47
CA GLY A 109 5.55 -16.45 -12.64
C GLY A 109 5.74 -16.05 -11.17
N LEU A 110 5.16 -14.93 -10.74
CA LEU A 110 5.13 -14.47 -9.36
C LEU A 110 3.97 -15.11 -8.60
N HIS A 111 4.03 -15.09 -7.27
CA HIS A 111 2.96 -15.58 -6.41
C HIS A 111 2.97 -14.92 -5.03
N ASN A 112 1.92 -15.19 -4.24
CA ASN A 112 1.79 -14.78 -2.86
C ASN A 112 1.46 -16.02 -2.00
N GLY A 113 2.45 -16.49 -1.24
CA GLY A 113 2.34 -17.66 -0.39
C GLY A 113 3.43 -18.71 -0.64
N ALA A 114 3.17 -19.94 -0.21
CA ALA A 114 4.12 -21.03 -0.37
C ALA A 114 4.31 -21.44 -1.85
N PRO A 115 5.54 -21.83 -2.27
CA PRO A 115 6.77 -21.86 -1.46
C PRO A 115 7.36 -20.47 -1.25
N ASN A 116 7.90 -20.17 -0.06
CA ASN A 116 8.52 -18.86 0.19
C ASN A 116 9.89 -18.72 -0.51
N ASP A 117 9.84 -18.52 -1.82
CA ASP A 117 10.99 -18.48 -2.73
C ASP A 117 11.18 -17.10 -3.35
N LYS A 118 12.10 -16.99 -4.32
CA LYS A 118 12.41 -15.74 -5.02
C LYS A 118 11.27 -15.14 -5.85
N ASN A 119 10.24 -15.92 -6.13
CA ASN A 119 9.08 -15.48 -6.90
C ASN A 119 7.88 -15.19 -5.98
N ASN A 120 7.99 -15.44 -4.68
CA ASN A 120 7.02 -14.95 -3.70
C ASN A 120 7.22 -13.44 -3.55
N LEU A 121 6.13 -12.68 -3.50
CA LEU A 121 6.27 -11.25 -3.24
C LEU A 121 6.87 -10.99 -1.85
N SER A 122 7.83 -10.06 -1.77
CA SER A 122 8.44 -9.61 -0.52
C SER A 122 7.43 -8.90 0.38
N GLU A 123 7.68 -8.88 1.69
CA GLU A 123 6.74 -8.29 2.67
C GLU A 123 6.41 -6.84 2.35
N LYS A 124 7.44 -5.99 2.21
CA LYS A 124 7.26 -4.54 2.18
C LYS A 124 7.12 -4.00 0.76
N TRP A 125 6.12 -3.16 0.58
CA TRP A 125 5.88 -2.38 -0.63
C TRP A 125 5.58 -0.96 -0.19
N GLU A 126 6.49 -0.03 -0.49
CA GLU A 126 6.56 1.27 0.20
C GLU A 126 6.84 2.43 -0.76
N ALA A 127 6.66 2.21 -2.06
CA ALA A 127 6.74 3.29 -3.04
C ALA A 127 5.68 3.13 -4.12
N MET A 128 5.10 4.25 -4.54
CA MET A 128 4.17 4.34 -5.65
C MET A 128 4.45 5.60 -6.48
N SER A 129 4.28 5.51 -7.80
CA SER A 129 4.33 6.68 -8.68
C SER A 129 3.43 6.48 -9.89
N VAL A 130 2.85 7.57 -10.38
CA VAL A 130 1.92 7.58 -11.52
C VAL A 130 2.50 8.44 -12.63
N VAL A 131 2.55 7.89 -13.84
CA VAL A 131 3.01 8.62 -15.04
C VAL A 131 2.08 8.35 -16.21
N SER A 132 1.85 9.35 -17.06
CA SER A 132 1.00 9.19 -18.25
C SER A 132 1.54 8.10 -19.17
N VAL A 133 0.66 7.31 -19.82
CA VAL A 133 1.07 6.38 -20.88
C VAL A 133 1.49 7.07 -22.18
N LEU A 134 1.29 8.40 -22.27
CA LEU A 134 1.63 9.24 -23.42
C LEU A 134 0.93 8.82 -24.73
N ASP A 135 -0.23 8.17 -24.64
CA ASP A 135 -1.08 7.85 -25.78
C ASP A 135 -2.26 8.83 -25.85
N PRO A 136 -2.36 9.69 -26.91
CA PRO A 136 -3.48 10.59 -27.08
C PRO A 136 -4.85 9.91 -27.17
N LYS A 137 -4.91 8.60 -27.47
CA LYS A 137 -6.15 7.82 -27.48
C LYS A 137 -6.55 7.32 -26.09
N LEU A 138 -5.61 7.34 -25.13
CA LEU A 138 -5.80 6.93 -23.74
C LEU A 138 -5.35 8.07 -22.80
N PRO A 139 -5.96 9.27 -22.90
CA PRO A 139 -5.50 10.45 -22.17
C PRO A 139 -5.67 10.33 -20.65
N ASP A 140 -6.54 9.43 -20.19
CA ASP A 140 -6.77 9.14 -18.78
C ASP A 140 -6.03 7.89 -18.30
N ASP A 141 -5.20 7.27 -19.15
CA ASP A 141 -4.42 6.10 -18.76
C ASP A 141 -3.02 6.48 -18.27
N TYR A 142 -2.59 5.77 -17.24
CA TYR A 142 -1.33 5.96 -16.56
C TYR A 142 -0.66 4.63 -16.27
N PHE A 143 0.67 4.62 -16.24
CA PHE A 143 1.41 3.57 -15.56
C PHE A 143 1.52 3.93 -14.07
N LEU A 144 0.98 3.06 -13.23
CA LEU A 144 1.21 3.05 -11.79
C LEU A 144 2.35 2.08 -11.49
N PHE A 145 3.49 2.65 -11.08
CA PHE A 145 4.64 1.92 -10.58
C PHE A 145 4.47 1.68 -9.09
N VAL A 146 4.73 0.47 -8.62
CA VAL A 146 4.74 0.10 -7.21
C VAL A 146 6.04 -0.64 -6.95
N ALA A 147 6.84 -0.21 -5.96
CA ALA A 147 8.13 -0.80 -5.67
C ALA A 147 8.21 -1.36 -4.25
N ASN A 148 9.00 -2.43 -4.09
CA ASN A 148 9.26 -3.02 -2.78
C ASN A 148 10.40 -2.30 -2.04
N ASP A 149 10.29 -2.26 -0.71
CA ASP A 149 11.47 -2.16 0.15
C ASP A 149 11.95 -3.59 0.39
N ASN A 150 13.16 -3.92 -0.08
CA ASN A 150 13.72 -5.26 0.08
C ASN A 150 14.51 -5.43 1.39
N ASP A 151 14.49 -4.43 2.28
CA ASP A 151 15.23 -4.41 3.55
C ASP A 151 16.75 -4.63 3.38
N PHE A 152 17.27 -4.41 2.17
CA PHE A 152 18.64 -4.75 1.78
C PHE A 152 19.00 -6.23 2.06
N LEU A 153 18.01 -7.12 2.09
CA LEU A 153 18.23 -8.56 2.29
C LEU A 153 18.97 -9.14 1.10
N ALA A 154 20.28 -9.34 1.26
CA ALA A 154 21.17 -9.81 0.21
C ALA A 154 22.09 -10.93 0.71
N GLN A 155 22.45 -11.85 -0.18
CA GLN A 155 23.42 -12.90 0.12
C GLN A 155 24.88 -12.53 -0.22
N ASP A 156 25.07 -11.47 -1.01
CA ASP A 156 26.36 -10.88 -1.39
C ASP A 156 26.30 -9.35 -1.27
N GLY A 157 25.93 -8.87 -0.09
CA GLY A 157 25.72 -7.44 0.18
C GLY A 157 27.01 -6.70 0.53
N PHE A 158 27.05 -5.39 0.25
CA PHE A 158 28.14 -4.51 0.70
C PHE A 158 27.60 -3.17 1.19
N GLN A 159 27.90 -2.80 2.43
CA GLN A 159 27.44 -1.55 3.04
C GLN A 159 28.50 -1.00 3.97
N VAL A 160 28.71 0.32 3.96
CA VAL A 160 29.64 1.03 4.85
C VAL A 160 31.07 0.45 4.82
N GLY A 161 31.54 0.01 3.65
CA GLY A 161 32.91 -0.49 3.47
C GLY A 161 33.13 -1.95 3.88
N ALA A 162 32.09 -2.68 4.24
CA ALA A 162 32.17 -4.09 4.63
C ALA A 162 31.16 -4.95 3.86
N PRO A 163 31.53 -6.21 3.52
CA PRO A 163 30.55 -7.18 3.04
C PRO A 163 29.60 -7.60 4.17
N TYR A 164 28.37 -7.93 3.82
CA TYR A 164 27.38 -8.51 4.73
C TYR A 164 26.56 -9.58 4.01
N LYS A 165 25.83 -10.38 4.80
CA LYS A 165 24.98 -11.46 4.32
C LYS A 165 23.76 -11.59 5.23
N ALA A 166 22.56 -11.68 4.67
CA ALA A 166 21.35 -11.88 5.46
C ALA A 166 21.36 -13.26 6.16
N GLU A 167 20.98 -13.29 7.45
CA GLU A 167 21.19 -14.43 8.36
C GLU A 167 20.43 -15.72 7.97
N ASP A 168 19.28 -15.59 7.30
CA ASP A 168 18.39 -16.72 6.94
C ASP A 168 18.49 -17.15 5.46
N GLY A 169 19.53 -16.72 4.74
CA GLY A 169 19.70 -17.08 3.33
C GLY A 169 18.85 -16.26 2.36
N ALA A 170 18.09 -15.27 2.86
CA ALA A 170 17.24 -14.41 2.06
C ALA A 170 18.05 -13.54 1.08
N ASP A 171 17.57 -13.48 -0.16
CA ASP A 171 18.10 -12.64 -1.25
C ASP A 171 16.90 -12.03 -1.98
N VAL A 172 16.48 -10.84 -1.54
CA VAL A 172 15.22 -10.23 -1.98
C VAL A 172 15.50 -9.20 -3.07
N ASP A 173 14.98 -9.45 -4.27
CA ASP A 173 15.17 -8.57 -5.41
C ASP A 173 14.51 -7.20 -5.19
N THR A 174 15.12 -6.15 -5.74
CA THR A 174 14.40 -4.90 -5.99
C THR A 174 13.43 -5.12 -7.15
N MET A 175 12.14 -5.02 -6.85
CA MET A 175 11.05 -5.35 -7.74
C MET A 175 10.14 -4.15 -7.97
N PHE A 176 9.71 -3.99 -9.21
CA PHE A 176 8.68 -3.04 -9.61
C PHE A 176 7.51 -3.80 -10.24
N LEU A 177 6.31 -3.55 -9.73
CA LEU A 177 5.07 -3.92 -10.38
C LEU A 177 4.55 -2.70 -11.14
N VAL A 178 4.15 -2.90 -12.39
CA VAL A 178 3.68 -1.81 -13.25
C VAL A 178 2.29 -2.16 -13.75
N TYR A 179 1.32 -1.33 -13.38
CA TYR A 179 -0.07 -1.45 -13.79
C TYR A 179 -0.39 -0.34 -14.77
N GLN A 180 -1.03 -0.66 -15.90
CA GLN A 180 -1.73 0.36 -16.67
C GLN A 180 -3.12 0.54 -16.06
N VAL A 181 -3.44 1.76 -15.65
CA VAL A 181 -4.68 2.11 -14.96
C VAL A 181 -5.34 3.31 -15.61
N THR A 182 -6.68 3.35 -15.61
CA THR A 182 -7.44 4.53 -16.01
C THR A 182 -7.78 5.36 -14.78
N LEU A 183 -7.33 6.62 -14.75
CA LEU A 183 -7.55 7.59 -13.67
C LEU A 183 -8.18 8.87 -14.27
N PRO A 184 -9.50 8.90 -14.51
CA PRO A 184 -10.15 10.01 -15.17
C PRO A 184 -9.97 11.34 -14.43
N GLY A 185 -9.65 12.40 -15.19
CA GLY A 185 -9.56 13.76 -14.65
C GLY A 185 -8.22 14.11 -14.00
N LEU A 186 -7.25 13.18 -13.97
CA LEU A 186 -5.89 13.48 -13.52
C LEU A 186 -5.13 14.40 -14.50
N ALA A 187 -5.36 14.27 -15.81
CA ALA A 187 -4.71 15.07 -16.86
C ALA A 187 -5.23 16.52 -16.94
N GLY A 188 -6.40 16.78 -16.34
CA GLY A 188 -7.07 18.10 -16.40
C GLY A 188 -6.52 19.13 -15.41
N LYS A 189 -5.33 18.90 -14.84
CA LYS A 189 -4.69 19.75 -13.84
C LYS A 189 -3.34 20.28 -14.31
#